data_AF-A0A0F2RG93-F1
#
_entry.id   AF-A0A0F2RG93-F1
#
_cell.length_a   1.000
_cell.length_b   1.000
_cell.length_c   1.000
_cell.angle_alpha   90.00
_cell.angle_beta   90.00
_cell.angle_gamma   90.00
#
_symmetry.space_group_name_H-M   'P 1'
#
loop_
_entity.id
_entity.type
_entity.pdbx_description
1 polymer ?
#
loop_
_entity_poly.entity_id
_entity_poly.type
_entity_poly.pdbx_seq_one_letter_code
_entity_poly.pdbx_strand_id
1 'polypeptide(L)'
;MSVPRHTHRRLIPAATAAEVVGCESVGTFLSEVDAGVWPKPLPLAQIMGQARKRRVWDLVALHARIDELSGIRRRLPLQDLDAEMGIGSHG
;
A
#
# COMPACT_ATOMS: atom_id res chain seq x y z
N MET A 1 -12.14 -3.41 -23.00
CA MET A 1 -12.12 -2.04 -22.44
C MET A 1 -11.73 -2.13 -20.97
N SER A 2 -10.44 -2.02 -20.66
CA SER A 2 -9.94 -2.14 -19.29
C SER A 2 -10.10 -0.79 -18.60
N VAL A 3 -11.10 -0.67 -17.72
CA VAL A 3 -11.20 0.45 -16.79
C VAL A 3 -9.93 0.49 -15.95
N PRO A 4 -9.13 1.58 -15.96
CA PRO A 4 -8.08 1.73 -14.98
C PRO A 4 -8.78 1.76 -13.63
N ARG A 5 -8.57 0.72 -12.82
CA ARG A 5 -9.00 0.72 -11.43
C ARG A 5 -8.30 1.89 -10.79
N HIS A 6 -9.00 3.02 -10.69
CA HIS A 6 -8.56 4.15 -9.90
C HIS A 6 -8.40 3.60 -8.49
N THR A 7 -7.17 3.26 -8.11
CA THR A 7 -6.84 2.94 -6.74
C THR A 7 -7.02 4.24 -5.99
N HIS A 8 -8.25 4.49 -5.52
CA HIS A 8 -8.60 5.69 -4.81
C HIS A 8 -7.60 5.85 -3.68
N ARG A 9 -6.78 6.89 -3.78
CA ARG A 9 -5.70 7.18 -2.84
C ARG A 9 -6.33 7.54 -1.50
N ARG A 10 -6.61 6.52 -0.68
CA ARG A 10 -7.25 6.68 0.62
C ARG A 10 -6.20 7.15 1.62
N LEU A 11 -6.21 8.43 1.90
CA LEU A 11 -5.40 9.05 2.94
C LEU A 11 -6.07 8.83 4.29
N ILE A 12 -5.35 8.23 5.23
CA ILE A 12 -5.83 7.89 6.57
C ILE A 12 -4.96 8.55 7.65
N PRO A 13 -5.53 8.89 8.81
CA PRO A 13 -4.76 9.46 9.93
C PRO A 13 -3.90 8.39 10.62
N ALA A 14 -2.96 8.85 11.47
CA ALA A 14 -2.05 7.96 12.22
C ALA A 14 -2.77 6.89 13.05
N ALA A 15 -3.92 7.23 13.65
CA ALA A 15 -4.70 6.29 14.44
C ALA A 15 -5.18 5.09 13.60
N THR A 16 -5.85 5.36 12.50
CA THR A 16 -6.30 4.33 11.56
C THR A 16 -5.12 3.59 10.93
N ALA A 17 -4.01 4.27 10.66
CA ALA A 17 -2.81 3.63 10.11
C ALA A 17 -2.23 2.59 11.08
N ALA A 18 -2.14 2.93 12.37
CA ALA A 18 -1.69 2.03 13.42
C ALA A 18 -2.60 0.78 13.52
N GLU A 19 -3.92 0.96 13.44
CA GLU A 19 -4.87 -0.16 13.42
C GLU A 19 -4.69 -1.07 12.19
N VAL A 20 -4.45 -0.48 11.00
CA VAL A 20 -4.26 -1.24 9.76
C VAL A 20 -3.01 -2.11 9.80
N VAL A 21 -1.91 -1.59 10.36
CA VAL A 21 -0.67 -2.37 10.50
C VAL A 21 -0.66 -3.29 11.72
N GLY A 22 -1.64 -3.15 12.63
CA GLY A 22 -1.74 -3.96 13.84
C GLY A 22 -0.81 -3.52 14.98
N CYS A 23 -0.40 -2.25 15.02
CA CYS A 23 0.39 -1.73 16.15
C CYS A 23 -0.48 -1.57 17.41
N GLU A 24 0.10 -1.87 18.58
CA GLU A 24 -0.57 -1.70 19.89
C GLU A 24 -0.97 -0.24 20.18
N SER A 25 -0.21 0.72 19.65
CA SER A 25 -0.44 2.15 19.88
C SER A 25 0.08 3.00 18.74
N VAL A 26 -0.52 4.18 18.57
CA VAL A 26 -0.08 5.19 17.59
C VAL A 26 1.37 5.62 17.84
N GLY A 27 1.79 5.69 19.11
CA GLY A 27 3.18 5.97 19.47
C GLY A 27 4.15 4.95 18.90
N THR A 28 3.85 3.65 19.08
CA THR A 28 4.65 2.54 18.53
C THR A 28 4.73 2.62 17.01
N PHE A 29 3.60 2.85 16.35
CA PHE A 29 3.57 3.04 14.89
C PHE A 29 4.47 4.21 14.44
N LEU A 30 4.42 5.35 15.11
CA LEU A 30 5.26 6.50 14.78
C LEU A 30 6.75 6.23 15.01
N SER A 31 7.10 5.50 16.07
CA SER A 31 8.48 5.06 16.32
C SER A 31 8.98 4.13 15.22
N GLU A 32 8.16 3.20 14.76
CA GLU A 32 8.50 2.29 13.66
C GLU A 32 8.60 3.01 12.31
N VAL A 33 7.80 4.05 12.07
CA VAL A 33 7.95 4.96 10.92
C VAL A 33 9.30 5.68 10.97
N ASP A 34 9.71 6.17 12.15
CA ASP A 34 10.99 6.87 12.33
C ASP A 34 12.18 5.91 12.15
N ALA A 35 12.05 4.67 12.62
CA ALA A 35 13.01 3.60 12.40
C ALA A 35 13.07 3.09 10.94
N GLY A 36 12.16 3.55 10.07
CA GLY A 36 12.13 3.20 8.65
C GLY A 36 11.45 1.86 8.32
N VAL A 37 10.70 1.28 9.26
CA VAL A 37 9.92 0.06 9.04
C VAL A 37 8.72 0.36 8.14
N TRP A 38 8.01 1.45 8.43
CA TRP A 38 6.79 1.89 7.74
C TRP A 38 7.04 3.12 6.85
N PRO A 39 6.21 3.32 5.80
CA PRO A 39 6.33 4.48 4.90
C PRO A 39 6.14 5.81 5.64
N LYS A 40 6.87 6.84 5.19
CA LYS A 40 6.80 8.18 5.77
C LYS A 40 5.43 8.84 5.52
N PRO A 41 4.94 9.67 6.47
CA PRO A 41 3.68 10.38 6.31
C PRO A 41 3.75 11.40 5.18
N LEU A 42 2.62 11.55 4.50
CA LEU A 42 2.39 12.63 3.56
C LEU A 42 2.01 13.90 4.33
N PRO A 43 2.63 15.06 4.02
CA PRO A 43 2.28 16.32 4.66
C PRO A 43 0.91 16.80 4.18
N LEU A 44 -0.09 16.79 5.06
CA LEU A 44 -1.45 17.28 4.75
C LEU A 44 -1.54 18.82 4.72
N ALA A 45 -0.43 19.54 4.87
CA ALA A 45 -0.39 21.00 4.98
C ALA A 45 -0.98 21.73 3.76
N GLN A 46 -1.13 21.06 2.62
CA GLN A 46 -1.65 21.65 1.38
C GLN A 46 -3.10 21.31 1.02
N ILE A 47 -3.74 20.30 1.64
CA ILE A 47 -4.98 19.74 1.09
C ILE A 47 -6.26 20.27 1.79
N MET A 48 -6.20 20.65 3.07
CA MET A 48 -7.41 20.98 3.85
C MET A 48 -7.41 22.31 4.62
N GLY A 49 -6.41 23.19 4.44
CA GLY A 49 -6.40 24.51 5.08
C GLY A 49 -6.44 24.51 6.63
N GLN A 50 -6.35 23.35 7.28
CA GLN A 50 -6.29 23.26 8.73
C GLN A 50 -4.84 23.46 9.21
N ALA A 51 -4.62 24.49 10.02
CA ALA A 51 -3.34 24.86 10.63
C ALA A 51 -2.69 23.81 11.56
N ARG A 52 -3.27 22.61 11.67
CA ARG A 52 -2.65 21.49 12.40
C ARG A 52 -1.88 20.63 11.43
N LYS A 53 -0.57 20.45 11.69
CA LYS A 53 0.34 19.50 11.03
C LYS A 53 -0.18 18.06 11.19
N ARG A 54 -1.28 17.71 10.51
CA ARG A 54 -1.84 16.37 10.48
C ARG A 54 -0.99 15.55 9.53
N ARG A 55 -0.35 14.53 10.07
CA ARG A 55 0.35 13.48 9.32
C ARG A 55 -0.70 12.50 8.82
N VAL A 56 -0.69 12.20 7.53
CA VAL A 56 -1.56 11.17 6.95
C VAL A 56 -0.73 10.15 6.19
N TRP A 57 -1.26 8.95 6.09
CA TRP A 57 -0.63 7.85 5.39
C TRP A 57 -1.52 7.40 4.25
N ASP A 58 -0.88 6.93 3.19
CA ASP A 58 -1.55 6.30 2.08
C ASP A 58 -1.85 4.83 2.45
N LEU A 59 -3.12 4.47 2.51
CA LEU A 59 -3.56 3.12 2.86
C LEU A 59 -2.98 2.07 1.90
N VAL A 60 -2.85 2.41 0.60
CA VAL A 60 -2.33 1.50 -0.42
C VAL A 60 -0.84 1.26 -0.18
N ALA A 61 -0.08 2.32 0.13
CA ALA A 61 1.34 2.19 0.46
C ALA A 61 1.57 1.37 1.74
N LEU A 62 0.71 1.52 2.75
CA LEU A 62 0.77 0.71 3.97
C LEU A 62 0.49 -0.77 3.65
N HIS A 63 -0.57 -1.09 2.92
CA HIS A 63 -0.84 -2.46 2.51
C HIS A 63 0.27 -3.07 1.65
N ALA A 64 0.85 -2.30 0.72
CA ALA A 64 1.99 -2.78 -0.07
C ALA A 64 3.19 -3.12 0.83
N ARG A 65 3.46 -2.30 1.85
CA ARG A 65 4.53 -2.57 2.81
C ARG A 65 4.23 -3.80 3.68
N ILE A 66 2.98 -3.98 4.10
CA ILE A 66 2.54 -5.18 4.84
C ILE A 66 2.74 -6.44 3.99
N ASP A 67 2.35 -6.41 2.71
CA ASP A 67 2.51 -7.54 1.78
C ASP A 67 4.01 -7.90 1.59
N GLU A 68 4.86 -6.88 1.45
CA GLU A 68 6.32 -7.04 1.38
C GLU A 68 6.91 -7.65 2.67
N LEU A 69 6.55 -7.12 3.84
CA LEU A 69 7.04 -7.59 5.15
C LEU A 69 6.53 -8.99 5.48
N SER A 70 5.30 -9.31 5.08
CA SER A 70 4.72 -10.64 5.30
C SER A 70 5.38 -11.71 4.43
N GLY A 71 6.30 -11.35 3.52
CA GLY A 71 6.92 -12.27 2.57
C GLY A 71 5.90 -12.93 1.62
N ILE A 72 4.64 -12.46 1.63
CA ILE A 72 3.62 -12.91 0.71
C ILE A 72 4.01 -12.27 -0.61
N ARG A 73 4.80 -12.98 -1.40
CA ARG A 73 4.87 -12.77 -2.84
C ARG A 73 3.46 -12.99 -3.39
N ARG A 74 2.58 -12.03 -3.21
CA ARG A 74 1.28 -12.03 -3.85
C ARG A 74 1.61 -11.70 -5.30
N ARG A 75 1.83 -12.77 -6.08
CA ARG A 75 1.80 -12.74 -7.54
C ARG A 75 0.67 -11.79 -7.91
N LEU A 76 1.01 -10.59 -8.37
CA LEU A 76 0.05 -9.84 -9.16
C LEU A 76 -0.41 -10.81 -10.26
N PRO A 77 -1.72 -10.93 -10.54
CA PRO A 77 -2.12 -11.61 -11.76
C PRO A 77 -1.57 -10.75 -12.90
N LEU A 78 -0.43 -11.16 -13.47
CA LEU A 78 -0.12 -10.82 -14.86
C LEU A 78 -1.21 -11.52 -15.68
N GLN A 79 -2.31 -10.80 -15.90
CA GLN A 79 -3.14 -11.00 -17.07
C GLN A 79 -2.31 -10.54 -18.26
N ASP A 80 -1.62 -11.52 -18.86
CA ASP A 80 -1.18 -11.57 -20.25
C ASP A 80 -0.99 -13.08 -20.47
N LEU A 81 -1.95 -13.86 -20.95
CA LEU A 81 -2.66 -13.72 -22.23
C LEU A 81 -1.69 -13.58 -23.40
N ASP A 82 -0.74 -14.52 -23.49
CA ASP A 82 -0.29 -15.03 -24.78
C ASP A 82 -0.71 -16.51 -24.87
N ALA A 83 -1.85 -16.70 -25.51
CA ALA A 83 -2.15 -17.92 -26.22
C ALA A 83 -1.24 -17.98 -27.46
N GLU A 84 -1.09 -19.18 -28.04
CA GLU A 84 -0.27 -19.53 -29.20
C GLU A 84 1.19 -19.91 -28.80
N MET A 85 1.67 -21.14 -28.96
CA MET A 85 1.47 -22.09 -30.05
C MET A 85 1.39 -23.53 -29.53
N GLY A 86 0.48 -24.30 -30.12
CA GLY A 86 0.56 -25.74 -30.06
C GLY A 86 1.85 -26.25 -30.67
N ILE A 87 2.43 -27.27 -30.06
CA ILE A 87 3.25 -28.24 -30.77
C ILE A 87 2.75 -29.62 -30.37
N GLY A 88 1.78 -30.12 -31.14
CA GLY A 88 1.78 -31.54 -31.43
C GLY A 88 2.94 -31.82 -32.37
N SER A 89 3.76 -32.82 -32.04
CA SER A 89 4.62 -33.64 -32.93
C SER A 89 5.32 -34.63 -32.01
N HIS A 90 4.82 -35.85 -31.85
CA HIS A 90 5.15 -37.04 -32.65
C HIS A 90 6.64 -37.41 -32.56
N GLY A 91 6.88 -38.61 -32.02
CA GLY A 91 8.16 -39.28 -31.86
C GLY A 91 7.95 -40.57 -31.11
#